data_AF-A0A7S2Y4D7-F1
#
_entry.id   AF-A0A7S2Y4D7-F1
#
_cell.length_a   1.000
_cell.length_b   1.000
_cell.length_c   1.000
_cell.angle_alpha   90.00
_cell.angle_beta   90.00
_cell.angle_gamma   90.00
#
_symmetry.space_group_name_H-M   'P 1'
#
loop_
_entity.id
_entity.type
_entity.pdbx_description
1 polymer ?
#
loop_
_entity_poly.entity_id
_entity_poly.type
_entity_poly.pdbx_seq_one_letter_code
_entity_poly.pdbx_strand_id
1 'polypeptide(L)'
;MSSLRNAVKRITHKERAQPKARSHLGLLEKKKDYVKRAKDFHRKEDTINRLKQKASMRNPDEFYFGMNKAEIKDGKHQKTRQAKQEDFDEAIGNDTIRIMKDQDLSYVRMQRAKDQKKIEKLQASLHLGGGAAASGSERKHTI
;
A
#
# COMPACT_ATOMS: atom_id res chain seq x y z
N MET A 1 -47.74 19.35 -30.41
CA MET A 1 -46.90 20.39 -29.75
C MET A 1 -47.82 21.47 -29.18
N SER A 2 -47.52 22.01 -27.99
CA SER A 2 -48.34 23.07 -27.37
C SER A 2 -47.98 24.43 -27.96
N SER A 3 -48.85 25.02 -28.78
CA SER A 3 -48.59 26.21 -29.61
C SER A 3 -48.51 27.55 -28.85
N LEU A 4 -49.00 27.64 -27.59
CA LEU A 4 -49.08 28.91 -26.83
C LEU A 4 -48.21 28.95 -25.56
N ARG A 5 -47.04 28.30 -25.55
CA ARG A 5 -46.16 28.25 -24.36
C ARG A 5 -45.63 29.60 -23.88
N ASN A 6 -45.50 30.57 -24.78
CA ASN A 6 -44.98 31.90 -24.47
C ASN A 6 -46.08 32.90 -24.06
N ALA A 7 -47.34 32.62 -24.40
CA ALA A 7 -48.49 33.48 -24.09
C ALA A 7 -49.02 33.29 -22.66
N VAL A 8 -48.90 32.06 -22.11
CA VAL A 8 -49.29 31.76 -20.72
C VAL A 8 -48.09 31.11 -20.02
N LYS A 9 -47.44 31.87 -19.12
CA LYS A 9 -46.32 31.35 -18.32
C LYS A 9 -46.84 30.31 -17.33
N ARG A 10 -46.25 29.10 -17.34
CA ARG A 10 -46.54 28.07 -16.34
C ARG A 10 -45.86 28.41 -15.02
N ILE A 11 -46.57 28.19 -13.91
CA ILE A 11 -46.04 28.42 -12.57
C ILE A 11 -44.98 27.37 -12.24
N THR A 12 -43.84 27.80 -11.72
CA THR A 12 -42.81 26.92 -11.17
C THR A 12 -43.12 26.61 -9.70
N HIS A 13 -43.37 25.34 -9.38
CA HIS A 13 -43.56 24.91 -8.00
C HIS A 13 -42.20 24.70 -7.34
N LYS A 14 -41.95 25.41 -6.22
CA LYS A 14 -40.72 25.28 -5.44
C LYS A 14 -40.82 24.10 -4.46
N GLU A 15 -39.71 23.39 -4.24
CA GLU A 15 -39.63 22.32 -3.26
C GLU A 15 -39.48 22.87 -1.83
N ARG A 16 -40.06 22.19 -0.83
CA ARG A 16 -39.93 22.57 0.59
C ARG A 16 -38.63 22.06 1.21
N ALA A 17 -38.05 22.86 2.11
CA ALA A 17 -36.89 22.48 2.92
C ALA A 17 -37.24 21.51 4.07
N GLN A 18 -36.22 20.96 4.74
CA GLN A 18 -36.36 20.18 5.97
C GLN A 18 -36.88 21.07 7.12
N PRO A 19 -37.84 20.62 7.97
CA PRO A 19 -38.26 21.38 9.14
C PRO A 19 -37.12 21.64 10.12
N LYS A 20 -37.09 22.83 10.74
CA LYS A 20 -36.01 23.26 11.66
C LYS A 20 -35.78 22.27 12.82
N ALA A 21 -36.84 21.71 13.40
CA ALA A 21 -36.72 20.71 14.47
C ALA A 21 -35.97 19.43 14.05
N ARG A 22 -35.94 19.13 12.75
CA ARG A 22 -35.29 17.94 12.16
C ARG A 22 -34.05 18.27 11.34
N SER A 23 -33.52 19.49 11.46
CA SER A 23 -32.32 19.92 10.74
C SER A 23 -31.10 19.03 11.03
N HIS A 24 -31.02 18.46 12.24
CA HIS A 24 -29.95 17.56 12.67
C HIS A 24 -29.85 16.26 11.86
N LEU A 25 -30.94 15.84 11.16
CA LEU A 25 -30.96 14.65 10.31
C LEU A 25 -30.40 14.92 8.89
N GLY A 26 -30.03 16.16 8.61
CA GLY A 26 -29.55 16.59 7.30
C GLY A 26 -30.69 16.88 6.30
N LEU A 27 -30.34 16.83 5.01
CA LEU A 27 -31.23 17.20 3.92
C LEU A 27 -32.43 16.25 3.81
N LEU A 28 -33.63 16.81 3.63
CA LEU A 28 -34.84 16.03 3.37
C LEU A 28 -34.82 15.48 1.94
N GLU A 29 -34.51 14.18 1.81
CA GLU A 29 -34.50 13.45 0.54
C GLU A 29 -35.83 13.63 -0.22
N LYS A 30 -35.76 13.99 -1.51
CA LYS A 30 -36.93 14.08 -2.39
C LYS A 30 -36.94 12.93 -3.38
N LYS A 31 -38.02 12.82 -4.17
CA LYS A 31 -38.18 11.73 -5.16
C LYS A 31 -36.98 11.63 -6.12
N LYS A 32 -36.41 12.76 -6.54
CA LYS A 32 -35.22 12.80 -7.41
C LYS A 32 -34.00 12.15 -6.75
N ASP A 33 -33.81 12.37 -5.46
CA ASP A 33 -32.69 11.87 -4.68
C ASP A 33 -32.88 10.38 -4.38
N TYR A 34 -34.11 9.99 -4.02
CA TYR A 34 -34.52 8.59 -3.88
C TYR A 34 -34.22 7.79 -5.14
N VAL A 35 -34.60 8.30 -6.31
CA VAL A 35 -34.36 7.60 -7.58
C VAL A 35 -32.86 7.41 -7.84
N LYS A 36 -32.02 8.40 -7.50
CA LYS A 36 -30.56 8.26 -7.61
C LYS A 36 -30.03 7.20 -6.65
N ARG A 37 -30.47 7.24 -5.38
CA ARG A 37 -30.05 6.28 -4.35
C ARG A 37 -30.49 4.85 -4.68
N ALA A 38 -31.72 4.65 -5.12
CA ALA A 38 -32.24 3.34 -5.52
C ALA A 38 -31.49 2.78 -6.74
N LYS A 39 -31.19 3.62 -7.74
CA LYS A 39 -30.38 3.20 -8.90
C LYS A 39 -28.97 2.80 -8.49
N ASP A 40 -28.32 3.55 -7.60
CA ASP A 40 -26.99 3.19 -7.08
C ASP A 40 -27.01 1.88 -6.30
N PHE A 41 -28.01 1.70 -5.42
CA PHE A 41 -28.20 0.47 -4.65
C PHE A 41 -28.35 -0.76 -5.56
N HIS A 42 -29.27 -0.72 -6.53
CA HIS A 42 -29.48 -1.85 -7.44
C HIS A 42 -28.26 -2.13 -8.32
N ARG A 43 -27.52 -1.09 -8.76
CA ARG A 43 -26.25 -1.31 -9.48
C ARG A 43 -25.23 -2.10 -8.65
N LYS A 44 -25.12 -1.78 -7.36
CA LYS A 44 -24.23 -2.48 -6.42
C LYS A 44 -24.71 -3.91 -6.17
N GLU A 45 -26.01 -4.08 -5.95
CA GLU A 45 -26.66 -5.38 -5.79
C GLU A 45 -26.43 -6.29 -7.00
N ASP A 46 -26.70 -5.81 -8.20
CA ASP A 46 -26.46 -6.53 -9.46
C ASP A 46 -24.99 -6.92 -9.63
N THR A 47 -24.09 -6.03 -9.23
CA THR A 47 -22.64 -6.29 -9.29
C THR A 47 -22.23 -7.38 -8.32
N ILE A 48 -22.74 -7.34 -7.08
CA ILE A 48 -22.48 -8.37 -6.07
C ILE A 48 -23.04 -9.72 -6.53
N ASN A 49 -24.26 -9.75 -7.08
CA ASN A 49 -24.88 -10.98 -7.58
C ASN A 49 -24.08 -11.59 -8.73
N ARG A 50 -23.60 -10.76 -9.66
CA ARG A 50 -22.71 -11.20 -10.74
C ARG A 50 -21.39 -11.75 -10.21
N LEU A 51 -20.79 -11.11 -9.21
CA LEU A 51 -19.55 -11.58 -8.59
C LEU A 51 -19.75 -12.91 -7.85
N LYS A 52 -20.88 -13.08 -7.15
CA LYS A 52 -21.26 -14.35 -6.52
C LYS A 52 -21.40 -15.48 -7.54
N GLN A 53 -22.08 -15.23 -8.66
CA GLN A 53 -22.23 -16.22 -9.72
C GLN A 53 -20.87 -16.60 -10.33
N LYS A 54 -20.00 -15.62 -10.58
CA LYS A 54 -18.63 -15.89 -11.06
C LYS A 54 -17.84 -16.72 -10.06
N ALA A 55 -17.95 -16.43 -8.77
CA ALA A 55 -17.29 -17.19 -7.71
C ALA A 55 -17.82 -18.62 -7.62
N SER A 56 -19.13 -18.85 -7.77
CA SER A 56 -19.72 -20.20 -7.74
C SER A 56 -19.39 -21.03 -8.98
N MET A 57 -19.17 -20.39 -10.13
CA MET A 57 -18.81 -21.04 -11.40
C MET A 57 -17.30 -21.12 -11.63
N ARG A 58 -16.48 -20.83 -10.61
CA ARG A 58 -15.02 -20.85 -10.74
C ARG A 58 -14.51 -22.27 -10.97
N ASN A 59 -13.64 -22.44 -11.96
CA ASN A 59 -12.91 -23.70 -12.17
C ASN A 59 -11.72 -23.77 -11.19
N PRO A 60 -11.65 -24.77 -10.27
CA PRO A 60 -10.53 -24.89 -9.34
C PRO A 60 -9.17 -25.13 -10.03
N ASP A 61 -9.19 -25.70 -11.24
CA ASP A 61 -7.97 -26.04 -12.00
C ASP A 61 -7.57 -24.95 -13.00
N GLU A 62 -8.18 -23.76 -12.93
CA GLU A 62 -7.82 -22.65 -13.81
C GLU A 62 -6.40 -22.16 -13.53
N PHE A 63 -5.60 -22.01 -14.59
CA PHE A 63 -4.27 -21.43 -14.52
C PHE A 63 -4.14 -20.26 -15.48
N TYR A 64 -3.67 -19.13 -14.96
CA TYR A 64 -3.30 -17.95 -15.74
C TYR A 64 -1.84 -17.62 -15.47
N PHE A 65 -1.06 -17.24 -16.49
CA PHE A 65 0.37 -16.89 -16.32
C PHE A 65 0.61 -15.75 -15.31
N GLY A 66 -0.38 -14.87 -15.12
CA GLY A 66 -0.33 -13.82 -14.10
C GLY A 66 -0.29 -14.35 -12.65
N MET A 67 -0.72 -15.60 -12.41
CA MET A 67 -0.64 -16.24 -11.10
C MET A 67 0.81 -16.44 -10.64
N ASN A 68 1.79 -16.48 -11.56
CA ASN A 68 3.21 -16.59 -11.17
C ASN A 68 3.72 -15.31 -10.47
N LYS A 69 3.10 -14.15 -10.76
CA LYS A 69 3.46 -12.84 -10.21
C LYS A 69 2.53 -12.39 -9.08
N ALA A 70 1.57 -13.23 -8.69
CA ALA A 70 0.57 -12.89 -7.71
C ALA A 70 0.31 -14.02 -6.71
N GLU A 71 0.01 -13.64 -5.47
CA GLU A 71 -0.27 -14.54 -4.37
C GLU A 71 -1.57 -14.14 -3.67
N ILE A 72 -2.20 -15.09 -2.97
CA ILE A 72 -3.37 -14.81 -2.13
C ILE A 72 -2.89 -14.77 -0.69
N LYS A 73 -3.00 -13.61 -0.06
CA LYS A 73 -2.67 -13.41 1.36
C LYS A 73 -3.90 -12.92 2.10
N ASP A 74 -4.28 -13.61 3.19
CA ASP A 74 -5.48 -13.33 3.98
C ASP A 74 -6.77 -13.27 3.11
N GLY A 75 -6.85 -14.14 2.10
CA GLY A 75 -7.98 -14.18 1.16
C GLY A 75 -8.02 -13.02 0.15
N LYS A 76 -7.01 -12.15 0.11
CA LYS A 76 -6.90 -11.03 -0.84
C LYS A 76 -5.79 -11.28 -1.86
N HIS A 77 -6.09 -10.99 -3.12
CA HIS A 77 -5.10 -11.04 -4.19
C HIS A 77 -4.08 -9.92 -4.04
N GLN A 78 -2.80 -10.28 -4.01
CA GLN A 78 -1.67 -9.35 -3.90
C GLN A 78 -0.59 -9.74 -4.89
N LYS A 79 0.15 -8.77 -5.44
CA LYS A 79 1.37 -9.08 -6.19
C LYS A 79 2.44 -9.67 -5.25
N THR A 80 3.20 -10.64 -5.73
CA THR A 80 4.35 -11.19 -5.00
C THR A 80 5.38 -10.10 -4.75
N ARG A 81 6.22 -10.27 -3.72
CA ARG A 81 7.29 -9.30 -3.42
C ARG A 81 8.23 -9.09 -4.62
N GLN A 82 8.54 -10.16 -5.35
CA GLN A 82 9.38 -10.10 -6.54
C GLN A 82 8.72 -9.28 -7.65
N ALA A 83 7.44 -9.52 -7.94
CA ALA A 83 6.72 -8.76 -8.96
C ALA A 83 6.61 -7.26 -8.61
N LYS A 84 6.44 -6.91 -7.32
CA LYS A 84 6.46 -5.51 -6.87
C LYS A 84 7.84 -4.86 -7.05
N GLN A 85 8.92 -5.63 -6.85
CA GLN A 85 10.27 -5.15 -7.08
C GLN A 85 10.53 -4.93 -8.57
N GLU A 86 10.10 -5.87 -9.43
CA GLU A 86 10.19 -5.72 -10.89
C GLU A 86 9.46 -4.45 -11.38
N ASP A 87 8.22 -4.23 -10.92
CA ASP A 87 7.45 -3.03 -11.28
C ASP A 87 8.18 -1.73 -10.83
N PHE A 88 8.81 -1.76 -9.66
CA PHE A 88 9.56 -0.63 -9.10
C PHE A 88 10.85 -0.37 -9.89
N ASP A 89 11.58 -1.43 -10.22
CA ASP A 89 12.81 -1.35 -10.99
C ASP A 89 12.52 -0.84 -12.41
N GLU A 90 11.43 -1.28 -13.03
CA GLU A 90 10.96 -0.77 -14.33
C GLU A 90 10.58 0.72 -14.26
N ALA A 91 9.89 1.15 -13.19
CA ALA A 91 9.45 2.53 -13.04
C ALA A 91 10.60 3.53 -12.83
N ILE A 92 11.69 3.12 -12.16
CA ILE A 92 12.81 4.01 -11.82
C ILE A 92 13.92 3.92 -12.87
N GLY A 93 14.09 2.76 -13.51
CA GLY A 93 15.09 2.52 -14.55
C GLY A 93 16.44 2.04 -14.00
N ASN A 94 17.27 1.47 -14.88
CA ASN A 94 18.50 0.79 -14.46
C ASN A 94 19.59 1.74 -13.93
N ASP A 95 19.71 2.94 -14.51
CA ASP A 95 20.78 3.88 -14.18
C ASP A 95 20.64 4.45 -12.76
N THR A 96 19.41 4.79 -12.39
CA THR A 96 19.03 5.28 -11.06
C THR A 96 19.22 4.18 -10.01
N ILE A 97 18.84 2.92 -10.31
CA ILE A 97 19.12 1.77 -9.43
C ILE A 97 20.63 1.60 -9.20
N ARG A 98 21.45 1.76 -10.25
CA ARG A 98 22.91 1.70 -10.12
C ARG A 98 23.42 2.78 -9.17
N ILE A 99 22.97 4.02 -9.35
CA ILE A 99 23.35 5.15 -8.49
C ILE A 99 22.95 4.87 -7.02
N MET A 100 21.74 4.36 -6.78
CA MET A 100 21.28 4.01 -5.43
C MET A 100 22.16 2.93 -4.79
N LYS A 101 22.50 1.88 -5.55
CA LYS A 101 23.41 0.83 -5.07
C LYS A 101 24.82 1.34 -4.76
N ASP A 102 25.34 2.28 -5.55
CA ASP A 102 26.64 2.90 -5.31
C ASP A 102 26.63 3.77 -4.04
N GLN A 103 25.52 4.47 -3.78
CA GLN A 103 25.31 5.22 -2.54
C GLN A 103 25.27 4.30 -1.33
N ASP A 104 24.50 3.21 -1.39
CA ASP A 104 24.40 2.21 -0.32
C ASP A 104 25.76 1.57 -0.03
N LEU A 105 26.51 1.19 -1.07
CA LEU A 105 27.85 0.62 -0.93
C LEU A 105 28.81 1.61 -0.24
N SER A 106 28.75 2.88 -0.62
CA SER A 106 29.57 3.94 -0.01
C SER A 106 29.22 4.13 1.47
N TYR A 107 27.93 4.10 1.80
CA TYR A 107 27.44 4.18 3.18
C TYR A 107 27.94 3.01 4.03
N VAL A 108 27.81 1.77 3.54
CA VAL A 108 28.29 0.57 4.25
C VAL A 108 29.81 0.62 4.47
N ARG A 109 30.59 1.07 3.48
CA ARG A 109 32.05 1.25 3.63
C ARG A 109 32.40 2.28 4.70
N MET A 110 31.69 3.41 4.72
CA MET A 110 31.87 4.43 5.76
C MET A 110 31.55 3.86 7.14
N GLN A 111 30.45 3.14 7.29
CA GLN A 111 30.05 2.55 8.56
C GLN A 111 31.07 1.53 9.06
N ARG A 112 31.55 0.63 8.18
CA ARG A 112 32.64 -0.32 8.50
C ARG A 112 33.90 0.40 8.96
N ALA A 113 34.32 1.47 8.31
CA ALA A 113 35.51 2.22 8.70
C ALA A 113 35.36 2.91 10.06
N LYS A 114 34.17 3.42 10.38
CA LYS A 114 33.86 3.97 11.71
C LYS A 114 33.93 2.88 12.79
N ASP A 115 33.32 1.73 12.54
CA ASP A 115 33.30 0.61 13.48
C ASP A 115 34.70 0.03 13.69
N GLN A 116 35.50 -0.08 12.64
CA GLN A 116 36.90 -0.50 12.73
C GLN A 116 37.72 0.43 13.64
N LYS A 117 37.63 1.75 13.46
CA LYS A 117 38.30 2.73 14.33
C LYS A 117 37.80 2.66 15.78
N LYS A 118 36.51 2.32 15.98
CA LYS A 118 35.94 2.14 17.31
C LYS A 118 36.50 0.88 17.98
N ILE A 119 36.63 -0.22 17.24
CA ILE A 119 37.27 -1.45 17.71
C ILE A 119 38.71 -1.19 18.12
N GLU A 120 39.50 -0.51 17.28
CA GLU A 120 40.90 -0.17 17.57
C GLU A 120 41.04 0.67 18.84
N LYS A 121 40.19 1.70 19.02
CA LYS A 121 40.17 2.51 20.25
C LYS A 121 39.83 1.69 21.47
N LEU A 122 38.82 0.82 21.38
CA LEU A 122 38.42 -0.06 22.48
C LEU A 122 39.55 -1.03 22.85
N GLN A 123 40.18 -1.67 21.86
CA GLN A 123 41.34 -2.54 22.06
C GLN A 123 42.54 -1.82 22.68
N ALA A 124 42.81 -0.58 22.27
CA ALA A 124 43.89 0.23 22.83
C ALA A 124 43.60 0.68 24.29
N SER A 125 42.33 0.98 24.61
CA SER A 125 41.92 1.31 25.98
C SER A 125 41.84 0.10 26.89
N LEU A 126 41.68 -1.10 26.31
CA LEU A 126 41.67 -2.37 26.99
C LEU A 126 43.10 -2.71 27.43
N HIS A 127 43.51 -2.14 28.55
CA HIS A 127 44.61 -2.70 29.32
C HIS A 127 44.23 -4.15 29.59
N LEU A 128 45.14 -5.09 29.30
CA LEU A 128 44.98 -6.55 29.38
C LEU A 128 44.74 -7.07 30.82
N GLY A 129 43.96 -6.36 31.63
CA GLY A 129 43.58 -6.67 33.00
C GLY A 129 42.23 -7.39 33.02
N GLY A 130 42.25 -8.67 32.69
CA GLY A 130 41.06 -9.53 32.80
C GLY A 130 41.22 -10.76 31.93
N GLY A 131 41.59 -11.88 32.54
CA GLY A 131 41.95 -13.12 31.88
C GLY A 131 40.86 -13.62 30.93
N ALA A 132 41.18 -13.62 29.64
CA ALA A 132 40.66 -14.59 28.69
C ALA A 132 41.84 -14.99 27.83
N ALA A 133 42.23 -16.26 27.98
CA ALA A 133 43.37 -16.89 27.34
C ALA A 133 43.36 -16.67 25.81
N ALA A 134 44.17 -15.74 25.33
CA ALA A 134 44.63 -15.75 23.95
C ALA A 134 45.80 -16.75 23.90
N SER A 135 45.44 -17.98 23.52
CA SER A 135 46.35 -19.07 23.17
C SER A 135 47.41 -18.59 22.17
N GLY A 136 48.69 -18.63 22.55
CA GLY A 136 49.77 -18.58 21.54
C GLY A 136 51.11 -17.95 21.91
N SER A 137 51.32 -17.39 23.11
CA SER A 137 52.66 -16.93 23.49
C SER A 137 53.05 -17.43 24.87
N GLU A 138 53.74 -18.57 24.89
CA GLU A 138 54.44 -19.05 26.07
C GLU A 138 55.50 -18.00 26.47
N ARG A 139 55.25 -17.27 27.55
CA ARG A 139 56.24 -16.39 28.15
C ARG A 139 57.35 -17.25 28.77
N LYS A 140 58.41 -17.51 28.00
CA LYS A 140 59.63 -18.15 28.51
C LYS A 140 60.41 -17.15 29.35
N HIS A 141 60.10 -17.09 30.65
CA HIS A 141 60.90 -16.36 31.62
C HIS A 141 61.85 -17.35 32.32
N THR A 142 63.14 -17.25 32.05
CA THR A 142 64.20 -17.96 32.79
C THR A 142 64.69 -17.05 33.93
N ILE A 143 64.83 -17.61 35.14
CA ILE A 143 65.44 -16.97 36.32
C ILE A 143 66.94 -17.27 36.29
#